data_AF-A0A661AJ00-F1
#
_entry.id   AF-A0A661AJ00-F1
#
_cell.length_a   1.000
_cell.length_b   1.000
_cell.length_c   1.000
_cell.angle_alpha   90.00
_cell.angle_beta   90.00
_cell.angle_gamma   90.00
#
_symmetry.space_group_name_H-M   'P 1'
#
loop_
_entity.id
_entity.type
_entity.pdbx_description
1 polymer ?
#
loop_
_entity_poly.entity_id
_entity_poly.type
_entity_poly.pdbx_seq_one_letter_code
_entity_poly.pdbx_strand_id
1 'polypeptide(L)' 'VILYLTFGRFGIVSIMRMKRKEKQLKARASELEAKKIILEEEIKKILSDKKEIERLARKKLSMVKRGEKIIIIKEVK' A
#
# COMPACT_ATOMS: atom_id res chain seq x y z
N VAL A 1 -3.05 12.92 -51.30
CA VAL A 1 -1.89 12.16 -50.76
C VAL A 1 -1.47 12.66 -49.38
N ILE A 2 -1.13 13.95 -49.20
CA ILE A 2 -0.64 14.52 -47.92
C ILE A 2 -1.65 14.42 -46.75
N LEU A 3 -2.94 14.60 -47.01
CA LEU A 3 -3.99 14.52 -45.98
C LEU A 3 -4.14 13.09 -45.40
N TYR A 4 -3.93 12.07 -46.24
CA TYR A 4 -4.03 10.67 -45.83
C TYR A 4 -2.83 10.23 -44.98
N LEU A 5 -1.64 10.79 -45.26
CA LEU A 5 -0.40 10.55 -44.50
C LEU A 5 -0.42 11.23 -43.12
N THR A 6 -1.11 12.35 -42.98
CA THR A 6 -1.18 13.13 -41.73
C THR A 6 -2.32 12.69 -40.81
N PHE A 7 -3.49 12.38 -41.38
CA PHE A 7 -4.72 12.05 -40.63
C PHE A 7 -5.16 10.58 -40.74
N GLY A 8 -4.44 9.74 -41.49
CA GLY A 8 -4.72 8.30 -41.55
C GLY A 8 -4.50 7.58 -40.20
N ARG A 9 -5.01 6.35 -40.09
CA ARG A 9 -4.92 5.51 -38.87
C ARG A 9 -3.48 5.34 -38.33
N PHE A 10 -2.50 5.32 -39.24
CA PHE A 10 -1.05 5.27 -38.94
C PHE A 10 -0.33 6.59 -39.22
N GLY A 11 -1.07 7.70 -39.33
CA GLY A 11 -0.51 9.01 -39.61
C GLY A 11 0.24 9.62 -38.42
N ILE A 12 1.01 10.66 -38.69
CA ILE A 12 1.88 11.32 -37.71
C ILE A 12 1.11 11.77 -36.46
N VAL A 13 -0.13 12.23 -36.62
CA VAL A 13 -0.98 12.68 -35.51
C VAL A 13 -1.36 11.51 -34.58
N SER A 14 -1.62 10.31 -35.10
CA SER A 14 -1.98 9.16 -34.27
C SER A 14 -0.78 8.68 -33.46
N ILE A 15 0.41 8.67 -34.06
CA ILE A 15 1.67 8.33 -33.38
C ILE A 15 1.96 9.31 -32.24
N MET A 16 1.79 10.61 -32.47
CA MET A 16 1.97 11.62 -31.41
C MET A 16 0.97 11.43 -30.25
N ARG A 17 -0.31 11.14 -30.56
CA ARG A 17 -1.32 10.85 -29.53
C ARG A 17 -0.98 9.58 -28.75
N MET A 18 -0.51 8.54 -29.42
CA MET A 18 -0.09 7.28 -28.78
C MET A 18 1.10 7.51 -27.84
N LYS A 19 2.14 8.24 -28.27
CA LYS A 19 3.27 8.60 -27.40
C LYS A 19 2.86 9.43 -26.18
N ARG A 20 1.92 10.37 -26.35
CA ARG A 20 1.38 11.15 -25.21
C ARG A 20 0.62 10.26 -24.23
N LYS A 21 -0.23 9.36 -24.72
CA LYS A 21 -0.95 8.39 -23.89
C LYS A 21 0.01 7.45 -23.16
N GLU A 22 1.04 6.94 -23.84
CA GLU A 22 2.07 6.11 -23.25
C GLU A 22 2.78 6.85 -22.10
N LYS A 23 3.19 8.11 -22.32
CA LYS A 23 3.81 8.94 -21.29
C LYS A 23 2.89 9.16 -20.09
N GLN A 24 1.61 9.44 -20.33
CA GLN A 24 0.61 9.62 -19.27
C GLN A 24 0.37 8.34 -18.47
N LEU A 25 0.28 7.19 -19.14
CA LEU A 25 0.11 5.90 -18.48
C LEU A 25 1.33 5.53 -17.65
N LYS A 26 2.55 5.75 -18.17
CA LYS A 26 3.80 5.55 -17.42
C LYS A 26 3.88 6.44 -16.18
N ALA A 27 3.51 7.72 -16.31
CA ALA A 27 3.46 8.63 -15.17
C ALA A 27 2.46 8.17 -14.10
N ARG A 28 1.24 7.76 -14.51
CA ARG A 28 0.23 7.23 -13.58
C ARG A 28 0.66 5.93 -12.92
N ALA A 29 1.32 5.03 -13.65
CA ALA A 29 1.85 3.79 -13.08
C ALA A 29 2.90 4.08 -11.99
N SER A 30 3.83 5.00 -12.26
CA SER A 30 4.83 5.42 -11.28
C SER A 30 4.19 6.10 -10.04
N GLU A 31 3.17 6.94 -10.23
CA GLU A 31 2.43 7.54 -9.13
C GLU A 31 1.71 6.49 -8.28
N LEU A 32 1.08 5.50 -8.91
CA LEU A 32 0.41 4.39 -8.22
C LEU A 32 1.39 3.52 -7.44
N GLU A 33 2.57 3.26 -8.00
CA GLU A 33 3.62 2.49 -7.35
C GLU A 33 4.15 3.22 -6.11
N ALA A 34 4.39 4.53 -6.20
CA ALA A 34 4.76 5.35 -5.05
C ALA A 34 3.68 5.34 -3.96
N LYS A 35 2.41 5.47 -4.33
CA LYS A 35 1.27 5.38 -3.38
C LYS A 35 1.19 4.01 -2.71
N LYS A 36 1.44 2.93 -3.45
CA LYS A 36 1.45 1.57 -2.91
C LYS A 36 2.52 1.43 -1.81
N ILE A 37 3.74 1.91 -2.06
CA ILE A 37 4.84 1.85 -1.08
C ILE A 37 4.46 2.60 0.20
N ILE A 38 3.93 3.82 0.07
CA ILE A 38 3.50 4.63 1.22
C ILE A 38 2.42 3.90 2.03
N LEU A 39 1.41 3.35 1.37
CA LEU A 39 0.34 2.60 2.04
C LEU A 39 0.85 1.33 2.72
N GLU A 40 1.80 0.62 2.12
CA GLU A 40 2.42 -0.55 2.74
C GLU A 40 3.21 -0.17 4.00
N GLU A 41 3.90 0.97 4.00
CA GLU A 41 4.57 1.50 5.19
C GLU A 41 3.58 1.90 6.29
N GLU A 42 2.48 2.56 5.94
CA GLU A 42 1.42 2.90 6.88
C GLU A 42 0.80 1.66 7.53
N ILE A 43 0.51 0.62 6.73
CA ILE A 43 0.01 -0.66 7.25
C ILE A 43 1.02 -1.27 8.22
N LYS A 44 2.32 -1.29 7.89
CA LYS A 44 3.36 -1.82 8.77
C LYS A 44 3.41 -1.06 10.10
N LYS A 45 3.32 0.28 10.07
CA LYS A 45 3.29 1.11 11.29
C LYS A 45 2.07 0.79 12.15
N ILE A 46 0.87 0.76 11.57
CA ILE A 46 -0.37 0.47 12.30
C ILE A 46 -0.33 -0.94 12.92
N LEU A 47 0.18 -1.94 12.19
CA LEU A 47 0.30 -3.30 12.71
C LEU A 47 1.34 -3.40 13.82
N SER A 48 2.47 -2.71 13.69
CA SER A 48 3.48 -2.62 14.73
C SER A 48 2.91 -1.97 15.98
N ASP A 49 2.23 -0.83 15.84
CA ASP A 49 1.62 -0.10 16.94
C ASP A 49 0.51 -0.93 17.61
N LYS A 50 -0.36 -1.61 16.86
CA LYS A 50 -1.35 -2.53 17.45
C LYS A 50 -0.69 -3.65 18.25
N LYS A 51 0.40 -4.22 17.75
CA LYS A 51 1.15 -5.27 18.44
C LYS A 51 1.86 -4.74 19.68
N GLU A 52 2.41 -3.53 19.60
CA GLU A 52 3.03 -2.79 20.71
C GLU A 52 1.99 -2.50 21.81
N ILE A 53 0.80 -2.02 21.42
CA ILE A 53 -0.35 -1.76 22.30
C ILE A 53 -0.85 -3.06 22.94
N GLU A 54 -1.02 -4.14 22.17
CA GLU A 54 -1.42 -5.45 22.71
C GLU A 54 -0.36 -5.96 23.73
N ARG A 55 0.93 -5.84 23.40
CA ARG A 55 2.03 -6.22 24.30
C ARG A 55 2.02 -5.40 25.59
N LEU A 56 1.79 -4.09 25.48
CA LEU A 56 1.72 -3.20 26.63
C LEU A 56 0.51 -3.53 27.52
N ALA A 57 -0.65 -3.80 26.92
CA ALA A 57 -1.85 -4.23 27.63
C ALA A 57 -1.65 -5.58 28.34
N ARG A 58 -1.05 -6.58 27.67
CA ARG A 58 -0.71 -7.87 28.31
C ARG A 58 0.27 -7.69 29.48
N LYS A 59 1.29 -6.84 29.33
CA LYS A 59 2.34 -6.63 30.35
C LYS A 59 1.87 -5.79 31.54
N LYS A 60 1.15 -4.69 31.29
CA LYS A 60 0.77 -3.72 32.35
C LYS A 60 -0.59 -3.98 32.96
N LEU A 61 -1.52 -4.57 32.21
CA LEU A 61 -2.93 -4.73 32.61
C LEU A 61 -3.33 -6.19 32.81
N SER A 62 -2.38 -7.13 32.70
CA SER A 62 -2.64 -8.58 32.75
C SER A 62 -3.81 -9.00 31.85
N MET A 63 -4.02 -8.29 30.73
CA MET A 63 -5.11 -8.58 29.80
C MET A 63 -4.81 -9.87 29.02
N VAL A 64 -5.79 -10.76 28.92
CA VAL A 64 -5.73 -12.01 28.15
C VAL A 64 -6.80 -12.04 27.07
N LYS A 65 -6.50 -12.72 25.95
CA LYS A 65 -7.52 -12.94 24.92
C LYS A 65 -8.59 -13.89 25.43
N ARG A 66 -9.79 -13.77 24.86
CA ARG A 66 -10.94 -14.63 25.17
C ARG A 66 -10.55 -16.10 24.88
N GLY A 67 -10.46 -16.92 25.92
CA GLY A 67 -10.03 -18.34 25.83
C GLY A 67 -8.66 -18.65 26.45
N GLU A 68 -7.85 -17.66 26.83
CA GLU A 68 -6.59 -17.85 27.56
C GLU A 68 -6.84 -17.82 29.09
N LYS A 69 -6.25 -18.75 29.87
CA LYS A 69 -6.29 -18.76 31.35
C LYS A 69 -4.98 -18.20 31.91
N ILE A 70 -5.07 -17.22 32.82
CA ILE A 70 -3.92 -16.74 33.59
C ILE A 70 -3.71 -17.65 34.80
N ILE A 71 -2.53 -18.25 34.92
CA ILE A 71 -2.11 -18.99 36.12
C ILE A 71 -1.12 -18.09 36.88
N ILE A 72 -1.57 -17.45 37.95
CA ILE A 72 -0.69 -16.68 38.84
C ILE A 72 -0.26 -17.60 39.98
N ILE A 73 0.98 -18.07 39.93
CA ILE A 73 1.58 -18.85 41.02
C ILE A 73 2.16 -17.83 42.01
N LYS A 74 1.49 -17.64 43.16
CA LYS A 74 2.09 -16.95 44.30
C LYS A 74 2.85 -17.97 45.12
N GLU A 75 4.17 -17.83 45.20
CA GLU A 75 4.92 -18.51 46.25
C GLU A 75 4.50 -17.93 47.59
N VAL A 76 3.91 -18.78 48.42
CA VAL A 76 3.62 -18.48 49.82
C VAL A 76 4.94 -18.70 50.56
N LYS A 77 5.55 -17.61 51.03
CA LYS A 77 6.62 -17.67 52.02
C LYS A 77 6.05 -17.99 53.40
#